data_AF-A0A960SIE5-F1
#
_entry.id   AF-A0A960SIE5-F1
#
_cell.length_a   1.000
_cell.length_b   1.000
_cell.length_c   1.000
_cell.angle_alpha   90.00
_cell.angle_beta   90.00
_cell.angle_gamma   90.00
#
_symmetry.space_group_name_H-M   'P 1'
#
loop_
_entity.id
_entity.type
_entity.pdbx_description
1 polymer ?
#
loop_
_entity_poly.entity_id
_entity_poly.type
_entity_poly.pdbx_seq_one_letter_code
_entity_poly.pdbx_strand_id
1 'polypeptide(L)'
;MKNTTWISFLFPALLLVVGCSDTDKPKRYSAEKYDYLGITDPEHLSAASKRALEWPDIGNEWFIEFKTYDLKGDLAYEEGVVRRDPSAMIKVDGKYFVWYSRSIGETQGFGGDIENDKVFPWDRCDLWYATSEDGITWKEEGMAVPRGPKGAYDDRSVFTTEIMVWEGKYYLCYQTVKSPYNTRVKNQVGLAWADSPHGPWTKSEEP
;
A
#
# COMPACT_ATOMS: atom_id res chain seq x y z
N MET A 1 82.20 -33.36 54.33
CA MET A 1 80.99 -32.59 54.68
C MET A 1 80.50 -31.92 53.42
N LYS A 2 79.47 -32.45 52.75
CA LYS A 2 78.93 -31.87 51.51
C LYS A 2 77.45 -31.59 51.72
N ASN A 3 77.13 -30.30 51.79
CA ASN A 3 75.81 -29.77 52.07
C ASN A 3 74.93 -29.81 50.83
N THR A 4 73.69 -30.23 51.06
CA THR A 4 72.56 -30.27 50.15
C THR A 4 72.15 -28.86 49.72
N THR A 5 71.92 -28.62 48.43
CA THR A 5 71.34 -27.36 47.94
C THR A 5 70.08 -27.68 47.13
N TRP A 6 68.96 -27.12 47.58
CA TRP A 6 67.64 -27.25 46.97
C TRP A 6 67.53 -26.27 45.79
N ILE A 7 67.06 -26.76 44.63
CA ILE A 7 66.78 -25.92 43.45
C ILE A 7 65.28 -25.68 43.41
N SER A 8 64.89 -24.43 43.65
CA SER A 8 63.53 -23.92 43.52
C SER A 8 63.18 -23.76 42.04
N PHE A 9 62.11 -24.41 41.58
CA PHE A 9 61.57 -24.18 40.23
C PHE A 9 60.78 -22.87 40.21
N LEU A 10 61.30 -21.87 39.49
CA LEU A 10 60.57 -20.67 39.11
C LEU A 10 59.67 -20.99 37.90
N PHE A 11 58.36 -21.05 38.12
CA PHE A 11 57.37 -21.06 37.05
C PHE A 11 57.29 -19.65 36.43
N PRO A 12 57.48 -19.49 35.11
CA PRO A 12 57.25 -18.19 34.48
C PRO A 12 55.73 -17.97 34.39
N ALA A 13 55.26 -16.88 34.98
CA ALA A 13 53.89 -16.41 34.80
C ALA A 13 53.71 -15.97 33.34
N LEU A 14 52.95 -16.75 32.58
CA LEU A 14 52.54 -16.41 31.23
C LEU A 14 51.48 -15.31 31.32
N LEU A 15 51.88 -14.06 31.06
CA LEU A 15 50.96 -12.92 30.97
C LEU A 15 50.12 -13.10 29.69
N LEU A 16 48.86 -13.50 29.86
CA LEU A 16 47.86 -13.49 28.80
C LEU A 16 47.53 -12.04 28.45
N VAL A 17 48.16 -11.50 27.40
CA VAL A 17 47.74 -10.25 26.79
C VAL A 17 46.46 -10.54 26.00
N VAL A 18 45.32 -10.24 26.60
CA VAL A 18 44.04 -10.15 25.87
C VAL A 18 44.17 -8.95 24.94
N GLY A 19 44.50 -9.21 23.68
CA GLY A 19 44.38 -8.21 22.63
C GLY A 19 42.89 -7.88 22.46
N CYS A 20 42.46 -6.72 22.97
CA CYS A 20 41.22 -6.11 22.50
C CYS A 20 41.34 -5.93 20.99
N SER A 21 40.53 -6.66 20.23
CA SER A 21 40.31 -6.35 18.82
C SER A 21 39.82 -4.90 18.75
N ASP A 22 40.54 -4.08 18.00
CA ASP A 22 40.29 -2.66 17.81
C ASP A 22 39.06 -2.44 16.89
N THR A 23 37.91 -3.05 17.24
CA THR A 23 36.72 -3.15 16.37
C THR A 23 35.58 -2.19 16.69
N ASP A 24 35.72 -1.31 17.68
CA ASP A 24 34.66 -0.34 18.04
C ASP A 24 35.20 1.09 18.18
N LYS A 25 35.96 1.56 17.17
CA LYS A 25 36.13 3.01 17.03
C LYS A 25 34.82 3.59 16.54
N PRO A 26 34.18 4.51 17.27
CA PRO A 26 32.92 5.10 16.84
C PRO A 26 33.13 5.74 15.48
N LYS A 27 32.27 5.36 14.51
CA LYS A 27 32.27 5.93 13.17
C LYS A 27 32.14 7.45 13.28
N ARG A 28 33.17 8.17 12.84
CA ARG A 28 33.20 9.64 12.83
C ARG A 28 32.68 10.16 11.50
N TYR A 29 31.92 11.24 11.55
CA TYR A 29 31.35 11.92 10.39
C TYR A 29 32.05 13.27 10.18
N SER A 30 31.82 13.91 9.03
CA SER A 30 32.37 15.25 8.77
C SER A 30 31.78 16.29 9.72
N ALA A 31 32.55 17.34 10.02
CA ALA A 31 32.06 18.49 10.80
C ALA A 31 30.81 19.11 10.16
N GLU A 32 30.76 19.17 8.83
CA GLU A 32 29.61 19.63 8.04
C GLU A 32 28.35 18.78 8.30
N LYS A 33 28.48 17.46 8.41
CA LYS A 33 27.32 16.59 8.66
C LYS A 33 26.79 16.73 10.09
N TYR A 34 27.69 16.94 11.06
CA TYR A 34 27.27 17.26 12.43
C TYR A 34 26.54 18.60 12.49
N ASP A 35 27.07 19.63 11.83
CA ASP A 35 26.48 20.97 11.77
C ASP A 35 25.12 20.97 11.06
N TYR A 36 25.02 20.30 9.91
CA TYR A 36 23.76 20.13 9.17
C TYR A 36 22.63 19.52 10.02
N LEU A 37 22.97 18.53 10.85
CA LEU A 37 22.02 17.87 11.76
C LEU A 37 21.86 18.60 13.10
N GLY A 38 22.52 19.74 13.31
CA GLY A 38 22.48 20.51 14.56
C GLY A 38 23.08 19.77 15.76
N ILE A 39 24.04 18.87 15.54
CA ILE A 39 24.70 18.10 16.60
C ILE A 39 25.82 18.92 17.23
N THR A 40 25.63 19.36 18.47
CA THR A 40 26.58 20.20 19.21
C THR A 40 27.61 19.42 20.04
N ASP A 41 27.35 18.14 20.35
CA ASP A 41 28.26 17.25 21.09
C ASP A 41 28.45 15.92 20.34
N PRO A 42 29.45 15.83 19.44
CA PRO A 42 29.75 14.61 18.70
C PRO A 42 30.28 13.45 19.54
N GLU A 43 30.71 13.69 20.78
CA GLU A 43 31.29 12.66 21.66
C GLU A 43 30.18 11.95 22.47
N HIS A 44 29.02 12.58 22.66
CA HIS A 44 27.85 12.00 23.36
C HIS A 44 26.61 11.91 22.47
N LEU A 45 26.73 11.16 21.37
CA LEU A 45 25.60 10.97 20.45
C LEU A 45 24.48 10.15 21.07
N SER A 46 23.27 10.72 21.07
CA SER A 46 22.05 9.96 21.32
C SER A 46 21.86 8.84 20.29
N ALA A 47 21.07 7.82 20.62
CA ALA A 47 20.73 6.77 19.66
C ALA A 47 20.03 7.32 18.40
N ALA A 48 19.28 8.42 18.51
CA ALA A 48 18.63 9.07 17.36
C ALA A 48 19.65 9.76 16.45
N SER A 49 20.59 10.50 17.02
CA SER A 49 21.66 11.19 16.28
C SER A 49 22.55 10.19 15.53
N LYS A 50 22.87 9.05 16.15
CA LYS A 50 23.60 7.95 15.49
C LYS A 50 22.88 7.47 14.21
N ARG A 51 21.56 7.26 14.26
CA ARG A 51 20.76 6.87 13.09
C ARG A 51 20.68 7.98 12.04
N ALA A 52 20.49 9.23 12.45
CA ALA A 52 20.39 10.37 11.53
C ALA A 52 21.70 10.59 10.74
N LEU A 53 22.85 10.41 11.39
CA LEU A 53 24.16 10.46 10.74
C LEU A 53 24.37 9.35 9.69
N GLU A 54 23.60 8.26 9.77
CA GLU A 54 23.63 7.17 8.81
C GLU A 54 22.65 7.36 7.65
N TRP A 55 21.76 8.35 7.71
CA TRP A 55 20.83 8.61 6.62
C TRP A 55 21.57 8.98 5.31
N PRO A 56 21.04 8.51 4.16
CA PRO A 56 21.50 8.99 2.85
C PRO A 56 21.20 10.49 2.74
N ASP A 57 21.93 11.15 1.84
CA ASP A 57 21.67 12.56 1.53
C ASP A 57 20.44 12.64 0.63
N ILE A 58 19.29 12.92 1.23
CA ILE A 58 17.99 13.06 0.58
C ILE A 58 17.36 14.39 1.00
N GLY A 59 16.82 15.13 0.03
CA GLY A 59 16.16 16.39 0.29
C GLY A 59 14.69 16.22 0.67
N ASN A 60 13.92 17.29 0.53
CA ASN A 60 12.48 17.31 0.78
C ASN A 60 11.64 17.24 -0.51
N GLU A 61 12.24 16.85 -1.65
CA GLU A 61 11.57 16.82 -2.95
C GLU A 61 10.38 15.84 -3.01
N TRP A 62 10.37 14.83 -2.14
CA TRP A 62 9.24 13.89 -1.97
C TRP A 62 8.34 14.23 -0.77
N PHE A 63 8.64 15.29 -0.01
CA PHE A 63 7.80 15.75 1.08
C PHE A 63 6.67 16.62 0.53
N ILE A 64 5.44 16.13 0.64
CA ILE A 64 4.24 16.78 0.11
C ILE A 64 3.11 16.80 1.15
N GLU A 65 2.30 17.85 1.12
CA GLU A 65 1.10 18.00 1.94
C GLU A 65 -0.15 17.99 1.05
N PHE A 66 -1.26 17.46 1.56
CA PHE A 66 -2.52 17.35 0.84
C PHE A 66 -3.66 18.07 1.56
N LYS A 67 -4.60 18.60 0.78
CA LYS A 67 -5.91 19.04 1.24
C LYS A 67 -6.99 18.31 0.44
N THR A 68 -8.06 17.92 1.12
CA THR A 68 -9.18 17.22 0.52
C THR A 68 -10.41 18.12 0.47
N TYR A 69 -11.24 17.90 -0.53
CA TYR A 69 -12.48 18.64 -0.78
C TYR A 69 -13.55 17.67 -1.27
N ASP A 70 -14.80 17.95 -0.95
CA ASP A 70 -15.92 17.14 -1.43
C ASP A 70 -16.14 17.35 -2.93
N LEU A 71 -16.40 16.24 -3.63
CA LEU A 71 -16.84 16.26 -5.02
C LEU A 71 -18.29 16.75 -5.14
N LYS A 72 -18.65 17.20 -6.33
CA LYS A 72 -19.99 17.67 -6.70
C LYS A 72 -20.63 16.75 -7.74
N GLY A 73 -21.90 17.00 -8.04
CA GLY A 73 -22.67 16.19 -8.97
C GLY A 73 -23.04 14.85 -8.35
N ASP A 74 -23.06 13.79 -9.15
CA ASP A 74 -23.52 12.46 -8.73
C ASP A 74 -22.52 11.76 -7.79
N LEU A 75 -21.28 12.25 -7.71
CA LEU A 75 -20.27 11.77 -6.75
C LEU A 75 -20.24 12.56 -5.43
N ALA A 76 -21.17 13.48 -5.21
CA ALA A 76 -21.39 14.04 -3.88
C ALA A 76 -21.79 12.93 -2.89
N TYR A 77 -21.60 13.18 -1.59
CA TYR A 77 -22.04 12.24 -0.56
C TYR A 77 -23.54 11.93 -0.70
N GLU A 78 -23.85 10.64 -0.69
CA GLU A 78 -25.21 10.12 -0.80
C GLU A 78 -25.42 9.06 0.29
N GLU A 79 -26.35 9.32 1.20
CA GLU A 79 -26.65 8.40 2.30
C GLU A 79 -27.16 7.06 1.76
N GLY A 80 -26.66 5.95 2.32
CA GLY A 80 -27.01 4.59 1.89
C GLY A 80 -26.28 4.10 0.63
N VAL A 81 -25.43 4.93 0.01
CA VAL A 81 -24.62 4.55 -1.16
C VAL A 81 -23.13 4.55 -0.81
N VAL A 82 -22.42 3.53 -1.28
CA VAL A 82 -20.97 3.45 -1.20
C VAL A 82 -20.41 3.72 -2.60
N ARG A 83 -19.59 4.76 -2.75
CA ARG A 83 -18.70 4.99 -3.90
C ARG A 83 -17.28 5.10 -3.36
N ARG A 84 -16.38 4.20 -3.76
CA ARG A 84 -15.03 4.10 -3.15
C ARG A 84 -14.01 3.44 -4.06
N ASP A 85 -12.76 3.56 -3.66
CA ASP A 85 -11.60 2.99 -4.35
C ASP A 85 -11.55 3.42 -5.83
N PRO A 86 -11.39 4.73 -6.09
CA PRO A 86 -11.33 5.25 -7.45
C PRO A 86 -10.07 4.73 -8.16
N SER A 87 -10.21 4.38 -9.43
CA SER A 87 -9.08 4.14 -10.32
C SER A 87 -8.27 5.41 -10.53
N ALA A 88 -7.12 5.28 -11.20
CA ALA A 88 -6.53 6.38 -11.92
C ALA A 88 -7.57 7.06 -12.82
N MET A 89 -7.35 8.36 -13.09
CA MET A 89 -8.16 9.10 -14.05
C MET A 89 -7.49 9.08 -15.42
N ILE A 90 -8.29 8.90 -16.47
CA ILE A 90 -7.85 9.10 -17.85
C ILE A 90 -8.61 10.27 -18.45
N LYS A 91 -8.04 10.90 -19.50
CA LYS A 91 -8.70 11.98 -20.23
C LYS A 91 -8.93 11.57 -21.68
N VAL A 92 -10.19 11.52 -22.10
CA VAL A 92 -10.62 11.14 -23.45
C VAL A 92 -11.62 12.20 -23.95
N ASP A 93 -11.39 12.73 -25.15
CA ASP A 93 -12.25 13.74 -25.80
C ASP A 93 -12.60 14.94 -24.90
N GLY A 94 -11.62 15.40 -24.14
CA GLY A 94 -11.75 16.56 -23.24
C GLY A 94 -12.35 16.25 -21.87
N LYS A 95 -12.85 15.03 -21.63
CA LYS A 95 -13.46 14.61 -20.35
C LYS A 95 -12.53 13.69 -19.57
N TYR A 96 -12.50 13.87 -18.25
CA TYR A 96 -11.95 12.92 -17.31
C TYR A 96 -12.92 11.75 -17.12
N PHE A 97 -12.37 10.56 -16.98
CA PHE A 97 -13.07 9.32 -16.65
C PHE A 97 -12.46 8.72 -15.40
N VAL A 98 -13.31 8.15 -14.55
CA VAL A 98 -12.92 7.39 -13.35
C VAL A 98 -13.85 6.20 -13.15
N TRP A 99 -13.28 5.07 -12.74
CA TRP A 99 -14.02 3.87 -12.36
C TRP A 99 -13.89 3.65 -10.85
N TYR A 100 -14.91 3.06 -10.24
CA TYR A 100 -14.95 2.87 -8.79
C TYR A 100 -15.89 1.74 -8.39
N SER A 101 -15.72 1.27 -7.16
CA SER A 101 -16.62 0.31 -6.55
C SER A 101 -17.90 1.02 -6.13
N ARG A 102 -19.06 0.46 -6.52
CA ARG A 102 -20.36 0.97 -6.06
C ARG A 102 -21.22 -0.14 -5.47
N SER A 103 -21.71 0.09 -4.26
CA SER A 103 -22.72 -0.76 -3.60
C SER A 103 -23.74 0.11 -2.87
N ILE A 104 -24.81 -0.50 -2.39
CA ILE A 104 -25.86 0.17 -1.61
C ILE A 104 -26.10 -0.57 -0.30
N GLY A 105 -26.76 0.09 0.64
CA GLY A 105 -27.20 -0.49 1.91
C GLY A 105 -26.10 -0.66 2.95
N GLU A 106 -26.55 -0.94 4.19
CA GLU A 106 -25.72 -1.11 5.37
C GLU A 106 -24.86 -2.38 5.32
N THR A 107 -23.77 -2.38 6.08
CA THR A 107 -22.89 -3.53 6.27
C THR A 107 -23.21 -4.22 7.59
N GLN A 108 -23.61 -5.50 7.55
CA GLN A 108 -23.96 -6.29 8.74
C GLN A 108 -22.74 -7.01 9.35
N GLY A 109 -21.68 -7.21 8.56
CA GLY A 109 -20.50 -7.97 8.99
C GLY A 109 -20.72 -9.48 8.95
N PHE A 110 -19.88 -10.23 9.66
CA PHE A 110 -19.79 -11.70 9.53
C PHE A 110 -20.62 -12.49 10.57
N GLY A 111 -21.36 -11.79 11.45
CA GLY A 111 -22.11 -12.44 12.54
C GLY A 111 -23.47 -12.99 12.14
N GLY A 112 -23.98 -12.61 10.96
CA GLY A 112 -25.31 -12.98 10.46
C GLY A 112 -25.29 -14.03 9.35
N ASP A 113 -26.18 -13.88 8.40
CA ASP A 113 -26.33 -14.76 7.25
C ASP A 113 -25.38 -14.32 6.13
N ILE A 114 -24.16 -14.86 6.13
CA ILE A 114 -23.11 -14.51 5.15
C ILE A 114 -23.57 -14.64 3.69
N GLU A 115 -24.50 -15.54 3.38
CA GLU A 115 -24.97 -15.74 2.00
C GLU A 115 -25.84 -14.56 1.52
N ASN A 116 -26.59 -13.93 2.42
CA ASN A 116 -27.55 -12.87 2.10
C ASN A 116 -27.10 -11.48 2.57
N ASP A 117 -26.42 -11.39 3.70
CA ASP A 117 -25.91 -10.15 4.28
C ASP A 117 -24.74 -9.57 3.48
N LYS A 118 -24.49 -8.28 3.71
CA LYS A 118 -23.35 -7.52 3.21
C LYS A 118 -22.26 -7.48 4.29
N VAL A 119 -21.17 -8.20 4.07
CA VAL A 119 -20.14 -8.41 5.10
C VAL A 119 -19.10 -7.28 5.19
N PHE A 120 -18.96 -6.49 4.13
CA PHE A 120 -18.12 -5.29 4.06
C PHE A 120 -18.79 -4.20 3.21
N PRO A 121 -18.37 -2.92 3.32
CA PRO A 121 -18.86 -1.87 2.43
C PRO A 121 -18.57 -2.14 0.94
N TRP A 122 -17.49 -2.87 0.64
CA TRP A 122 -17.13 -3.32 -0.72
C TRP A 122 -17.70 -4.70 -1.10
N ASP A 123 -18.52 -5.30 -0.24
CA ASP A 123 -19.33 -6.47 -0.61
C ASP A 123 -20.56 -6.01 -1.42
N ARG A 124 -21.04 -6.88 -2.32
CA ARG A 124 -22.16 -6.61 -3.24
C ARG A 124 -21.90 -5.41 -4.18
N CYS A 125 -20.64 -5.17 -4.53
CA CYS A 125 -20.29 -4.14 -5.49
C CYS A 125 -20.41 -4.65 -6.92
N ASP A 126 -20.75 -3.71 -7.80
CA ASP A 126 -20.42 -3.73 -9.23
C ASP A 126 -19.45 -2.57 -9.50
N LEU A 127 -18.71 -2.60 -10.61
CA LEU A 127 -17.88 -1.46 -11.02
C LEU A 127 -18.71 -0.46 -11.82
N TRP A 128 -18.66 0.80 -11.40
CA TRP A 128 -19.32 1.92 -12.05
C TRP A 128 -18.29 2.92 -12.55
N TYR A 129 -18.71 3.83 -13.43
CA TYR A 129 -17.86 4.89 -13.94
C TYR A 129 -18.59 6.23 -14.04
N ALA A 130 -17.82 7.30 -13.96
CA ALA A 130 -18.29 8.68 -14.07
C ALA A 130 -17.38 9.50 -14.99
N THR A 131 -17.95 10.58 -15.54
CA THR A 131 -17.19 11.56 -16.34
C THR A 131 -17.25 12.96 -15.74
N SER A 132 -16.23 13.76 -16.00
CA SER A 132 -16.15 15.17 -15.56
C SER A 132 -15.34 16.01 -16.54
N GLU A 133 -15.70 17.29 -16.68
CA GLU A 133 -14.92 18.26 -17.46
C GLU A 133 -13.87 18.99 -16.61
N ASP A 134 -14.10 19.10 -15.30
CA ASP A 134 -13.29 19.90 -14.36
C ASP A 134 -12.58 19.09 -13.27
N GLY A 135 -12.91 17.80 -13.13
CA GLY A 135 -12.39 16.91 -12.09
C GLY A 135 -13.04 17.11 -10.71
N ILE A 136 -14.05 17.98 -10.59
CA ILE A 136 -14.74 18.33 -9.33
C ILE A 136 -16.21 17.95 -9.39
N THR A 137 -16.90 18.31 -10.47
CA THR A 137 -18.31 18.00 -10.71
C THR A 137 -18.40 16.80 -11.64
N TRP A 138 -18.95 15.70 -11.13
CA TRP A 138 -18.96 14.42 -11.85
C TRP A 138 -20.38 13.98 -12.18
N LYS A 139 -20.54 13.39 -13.36
CA LYS A 139 -21.77 12.72 -13.80
C LYS A 139 -21.54 11.21 -13.78
N GLU A 140 -22.33 10.48 -13.01
CA GLU A 140 -22.31 9.02 -12.97
C GLU A 140 -22.97 8.50 -14.25
N GLU A 141 -22.19 7.86 -15.13
CA GLU A 141 -22.68 7.42 -16.44
C GLU A 141 -23.37 6.06 -16.36
N GLY A 142 -22.87 5.18 -15.49
CA GLY A 142 -23.50 3.90 -15.19
C GLY A 142 -22.53 2.80 -14.81
N MET A 143 -23.03 1.56 -14.89
CA MET A 143 -22.27 0.36 -14.60
C MET A 143 -21.33 0.00 -15.76
N ALA A 144 -20.07 -0.26 -15.43
CA ALA A 144 -19.06 -0.74 -16.38
C ALA A 144 -18.95 -2.27 -16.36
N VAL A 145 -18.71 -2.85 -15.18
CA VAL A 145 -18.49 -4.30 -15.01
C VAL A 145 -19.43 -4.85 -13.94
N PRO A 146 -20.47 -5.63 -14.30
CA PRO A 146 -21.32 -6.32 -13.33
C PRO A 146 -20.63 -7.55 -12.75
N ARG A 147 -21.05 -7.94 -11.54
CA ARG A 147 -20.83 -9.28 -10.98
C ARG A 147 -21.22 -10.38 -11.97
N GLY A 148 -20.54 -11.51 -11.86
CA GLY A 148 -20.86 -12.70 -12.64
C GLY A 148 -22.19 -13.35 -12.26
N PRO A 149 -22.70 -14.26 -13.10
CA PRO A 149 -23.81 -15.12 -12.71
C PRO A 149 -23.42 -16.01 -11.52
N LYS A 150 -24.40 -16.43 -10.73
CA LYS A 150 -24.19 -17.31 -9.57
C LYS A 150 -23.33 -18.52 -9.93
N GLY A 151 -22.26 -18.74 -9.18
CA GLY A 151 -21.26 -19.80 -9.39
C GLY A 151 -19.98 -19.34 -10.10
N ALA A 152 -19.99 -18.17 -10.76
CA ALA A 152 -18.78 -17.57 -11.34
C ALA A 152 -17.76 -17.17 -10.25
N TYR A 153 -16.50 -16.95 -10.64
CA TYR A 153 -15.44 -16.56 -9.71
C TYR A 153 -15.63 -15.16 -9.11
N ASP A 154 -16.49 -14.36 -9.74
CA ASP A 154 -16.79 -12.96 -9.43
C ASP A 154 -18.28 -12.72 -9.16
N ASP A 155 -19.01 -13.76 -8.72
CA ASP A 155 -20.47 -13.71 -8.56
C ASP A 155 -20.93 -12.90 -7.33
N ARG A 156 -20.05 -12.66 -6.36
CA ARG A 156 -20.40 -12.02 -5.09
C ARG A 156 -20.11 -10.53 -5.08
N SER A 157 -18.94 -10.13 -5.56
CA SER A 157 -18.51 -8.73 -5.65
C SER A 157 -17.39 -8.57 -6.67
N VAL A 158 -17.47 -7.50 -7.46
CA VAL A 158 -16.35 -6.95 -8.25
C VAL A 158 -16.08 -5.52 -7.76
N PHE A 159 -14.85 -5.25 -7.33
CA PHE A 159 -14.52 -4.03 -6.58
C PHE A 159 -13.03 -3.71 -6.64
N THR A 160 -12.65 -2.50 -6.20
CA THR A 160 -11.29 -1.96 -6.17
C THR A 160 -10.59 -2.11 -7.51
N THR A 161 -10.84 -1.16 -8.41
CA THR A 161 -10.41 -1.25 -9.80
C THR A 161 -9.33 -0.23 -10.14
N GLU A 162 -8.49 -0.60 -11.10
CA GLU A 162 -7.56 0.30 -11.77
C GLU A 162 -7.73 0.27 -13.29
N ILE A 163 -7.41 1.37 -13.95
CA ILE A 163 -7.55 1.55 -15.40
C ILE A 163 -6.18 1.69 -16.07
N MET A 164 -5.99 0.96 -17.16
CA MET A 164 -4.87 1.12 -18.06
C MET A 164 -5.38 1.35 -19.49
N VAL A 165 -4.77 2.32 -20.18
CA VAL A 165 -4.97 2.51 -21.62
C VAL A 165 -3.74 1.99 -22.33
N TRP A 166 -3.93 1.04 -23.25
CA TRP A 166 -2.84 0.42 -24.00
C TRP A 166 -3.28 0.11 -25.43
N GLU A 167 -2.50 0.55 -26.41
CA GLU A 167 -2.74 0.28 -27.85
C GLU A 167 -4.18 0.56 -28.31
N GLY A 168 -4.78 1.65 -27.82
CA GLY A 168 -6.14 2.06 -28.19
C GLY A 168 -7.26 1.27 -27.50
N LYS A 169 -6.92 0.40 -26.54
CA LYS A 169 -7.86 -0.34 -25.69
C LYS A 169 -7.79 0.11 -24.25
N TYR A 170 -8.87 -0.16 -23.53
CA TYR A 170 -9.06 0.16 -22.12
C TYR A 170 -9.12 -1.14 -21.34
N TYR A 171 -8.37 -1.23 -20.24
CA TYR A 171 -8.26 -2.42 -19.41
C TYR A 171 -8.55 -2.06 -17.96
N LEU A 172 -9.55 -2.71 -17.38
CA LEU A 172 -9.83 -2.65 -15.96
C LEU A 172 -9.29 -3.91 -15.30
N CYS A 173 -8.37 -3.76 -14.35
CA CYS A 173 -8.08 -4.82 -13.39
C CYS A 173 -8.86 -4.53 -12.09
N TYR A 174 -9.37 -5.57 -11.43
CA TYR A 174 -10.22 -5.40 -10.25
C TYR A 174 -10.21 -6.63 -9.35
N GLN A 175 -10.54 -6.44 -8.09
CA GLN A 175 -10.73 -7.57 -7.16
C GLN A 175 -12.05 -8.27 -7.41
N THR A 176 -12.04 -9.58 -7.21
CA THR A 176 -13.22 -10.44 -7.32
C THR A 176 -13.36 -11.34 -6.10
N VAL A 177 -14.61 -11.63 -5.75
CA VAL A 177 -14.95 -12.62 -4.73
C VAL A 177 -16.06 -13.51 -5.26
N LYS A 178 -15.94 -14.80 -4.95
CA LYS A 178 -16.97 -15.82 -5.15
C LYS A 178 -17.75 -16.05 -3.84
N SER A 179 -19.07 -16.20 -3.94
CA SER A 179 -19.94 -16.48 -2.80
C SER A 179 -19.69 -17.90 -2.25
N PRO A 180 -19.79 -18.12 -0.93
CA PRO A 180 -20.06 -17.15 0.14
C PRO A 180 -18.82 -16.33 0.55
N TYR A 181 -19.00 -15.03 0.82
CA TYR A 181 -17.95 -14.15 1.33
C TYR A 181 -17.71 -14.38 2.83
N ASN A 182 -17.15 -15.53 3.20
CA ASN A 182 -16.76 -15.79 4.59
C ASN A 182 -15.38 -15.19 4.92
N THR A 183 -15.00 -15.19 6.20
CA THR A 183 -13.74 -14.59 6.69
C THR A 183 -12.46 -15.23 6.13
N ARG A 184 -12.54 -16.41 5.51
CA ARG A 184 -11.41 -17.16 4.97
C ARG A 184 -11.39 -17.21 3.44
N VAL A 185 -12.42 -16.67 2.78
CA VAL A 185 -12.49 -16.65 1.31
C VAL A 185 -11.27 -15.92 0.76
N LYS A 186 -10.74 -16.41 -0.35
CA LYS A 186 -9.63 -15.76 -1.05
C LYS A 186 -10.22 -14.89 -2.13
N ASN A 187 -9.90 -13.60 -2.09
CA ASN A 187 -10.14 -12.72 -3.22
C ASN A 187 -9.16 -13.08 -4.34
N GLN A 188 -9.57 -12.77 -5.57
CA GLN A 188 -8.75 -12.92 -6.76
C GLN A 188 -8.73 -11.57 -7.49
N VAL A 189 -7.99 -11.49 -8.60
CA VAL A 189 -7.98 -10.30 -9.47
C VAL A 189 -8.55 -10.73 -10.80
N GLY A 190 -9.56 -10.04 -11.31
CA GLY A 190 -10.08 -10.23 -12.66
C GLY A 190 -9.63 -9.10 -13.59
N LEU A 191 -9.84 -9.32 -14.89
CA LEU A 191 -9.54 -8.35 -15.94
C LEU A 191 -10.78 -8.15 -16.83
N ALA A 192 -11.05 -6.93 -17.24
CA ALA A 192 -11.97 -6.64 -18.33
C ALA A 192 -11.37 -5.67 -19.34
N TRP A 193 -11.76 -5.77 -20.61
CA TRP A 193 -11.29 -4.87 -21.66
C TRP A 193 -12.42 -4.34 -22.53
N ALA A 194 -12.19 -3.16 -23.12
CA ALA A 194 -13.11 -2.50 -24.05
C ALA A 194 -12.36 -1.70 -25.12
N ASP A 195 -13.01 -1.48 -26.26
CA ASP A 195 -12.53 -0.59 -27.34
C ASP A 195 -12.90 0.88 -27.11
N SER A 196 -13.71 1.17 -26.09
CA SER A 196 -14.20 2.49 -25.71
C SER A 196 -14.21 2.61 -24.19
N PRO A 197 -13.95 3.80 -23.61
CA PRO A 197 -14.06 3.98 -22.17
C PRO A 197 -15.51 3.83 -21.68
N HIS A 198 -16.49 3.90 -22.59
CA HIS A 198 -17.90 3.64 -22.29
C HIS A 198 -18.26 2.15 -22.29
N GLY A 199 -17.30 1.25 -22.56
CA GLY A 199 -17.58 -0.16 -22.80
C GLY A 199 -18.18 -0.41 -24.20
N PRO A 200 -18.87 -1.55 -24.40
CA PRO A 200 -19.11 -2.60 -23.42
C PRO A 200 -17.80 -3.29 -22.99
N TRP A 201 -17.79 -3.82 -21.77
CA TRP A 201 -16.63 -4.49 -21.18
C TRP A 201 -16.73 -6.00 -21.34
N THR A 202 -15.68 -6.61 -21.87
CA THR A 202 -15.53 -8.07 -21.93
C THR A 202 -14.69 -8.52 -20.73
N LYS A 203 -15.20 -9.43 -19.91
CA LYS A 203 -14.50 -9.97 -18.73
C LYS A 203 -13.64 -11.17 -19.10
N SER A 204 -12.53 -11.37 -18.39
CA SER A 204 -11.80 -12.63 -18.38
C SER A 204 -12.68 -13.74 -17.78
N GLU A 205 -12.62 -14.93 -18.37
CA GLU A 205 -13.40 -16.10 -17.92
C GLU A 205 -12.92 -16.62 -16.56
N GLU A 206 -11.63 -16.41 -16.26
CA GLU A 206 -10.95 -16.77 -15.02
C GLU A 206 -10.18 -15.54 -14.49
N PRO A 207 -9.85 -15.51 -13.18
CA PRO A 207 -9.02 -14.46 -12.59
C PRO A 207 -7.57 -14.46 -13.11
#